data_AF-A0A5C5TE80-F1
#
_entry.id   AF-A0A5C5TE80-F1
#
_cell.length_a   1.000
_cell.length_b   1.000
_cell.length_c   1.000
_cell.angle_alpha   90.00
_cell.angle_beta   90.00
_cell.angle_gamma   90.00
#
_symmetry.space_group_name_H-M   'P 1'
#
loop_
_entity.id
_entity.type
_entity.pdbx_description
1 polymer ?
#
loop_
_entity_poly.entity_id
_entity_poly.type
_entity_poly.pdbx_seq_one_letter_code
_entity_poly.pdbx_strand_id
1 'polypeptide(L)'
;MATLEIKVRNQQGEKVVFENDFIPVAKYREYLEMVARHEDEKLALSEAVKLDEQLVFIASLFPGLDSELMYQGLEMAELNEIIGKIFVRLIGAEDDPKGSD
;
A
#
# COMPACT_ATOMS: atom_id res chain seq x y z
N MET A 1 -14.78 6.93 10.48
CA MET A 1 -13.61 7.23 9.64
C MET A 1 -13.00 5.90 9.26
N ALA A 2 -12.81 5.60 7.98
CA ALA A 2 -12.37 4.26 7.59
C ALA A 2 -10.87 4.12 7.86
N THR A 3 -10.55 3.38 8.91
CA THR A 3 -9.22 2.88 9.28
C THR A 3 -8.66 2.05 8.12
N LEU A 4 -7.44 2.32 7.69
CA LEU A 4 -6.70 1.38 6.85
C LEU A 4 -6.27 0.21 7.73
N GLU A 5 -6.44 -1.01 7.22
CA GLU A 5 -6.03 -2.24 7.88
C GLU A 5 -5.37 -3.15 6.85
N ILE A 6 -4.22 -3.70 7.21
CA ILE A 6 -3.60 -4.81 6.47
C ILE A 6 -3.19 -5.94 7.42
N LYS A 7 -3.11 -7.16 6.88
CA LYS A 7 -2.70 -8.35 7.62
C LYS A 7 -1.50 -8.97 6.93
N VAL A 8 -0.42 -9.16 7.68
CA VAL A 8 0.85 -9.68 7.16
C VAL A 8 1.33 -10.81 8.07
N ARG A 9 1.86 -11.90 7.49
CA ARG A 9 2.47 -12.97 8.29
C ARG A 9 3.83 -12.53 8.83
N ASN A 10 4.06 -12.69 10.13
CA ASN A 10 5.37 -12.47 10.74
C ASN A 10 6.34 -13.64 10.46
N GLN A 11 7.58 -13.54 10.94
CA GLN A 11 8.60 -14.59 10.78
C GLN A 11 8.20 -15.95 11.40
N GLN A 12 7.21 -15.97 12.31
CA GLN A 12 6.67 -17.18 12.93
C GLN A 12 5.48 -17.75 12.15
N GLY A 13 5.07 -17.10 11.04
CA GLY A 13 3.92 -17.46 10.23
C GLY A 13 2.58 -16.95 10.75
N GLU A 14 2.56 -16.15 11.81
CA GLU A 14 1.35 -15.63 12.43
C GLU A 14 0.87 -14.37 11.70
N LYS A 15 -0.44 -14.26 11.43
CA LYS A 15 -1.02 -13.04 10.84
C LYS A 15 -1.08 -11.92 11.88
N VAL A 16 -0.31 -10.88 11.67
CA VAL A 16 -0.29 -9.64 12.47
C VAL A 16 -1.10 -8.57 11.73
N VAL A 17 -1.89 -7.81 12.47
CA VAL A 17 -2.72 -6.72 11.95
C VAL A 17 -2.00 -5.39 12.13
N PHE A 18 -1.94 -4.59 11.07
CA PHE A 18 -1.43 -3.23 11.10
C PHE A 18 -2.55 -2.26 10.71
N GLU A 19 -2.73 -1.24 11.54
CA GLU A 19 -3.83 -0.28 11.38
C GLU A 19 -3.30 1.15 11.31
N ASN A 20 -3.98 2.00 10.54
CA ASN A 20 -3.79 3.43 10.56
C ASN A 20 -5.14 4.14 10.40
N ASP A 21 -5.48 4.99 11.36
CA ASP A 21 -6.73 5.77 11.42
C ASP A 21 -6.58 7.20 10.87
N PHE A 22 -5.34 7.66 10.61
CA PHE A 22 -5.06 9.00 10.14
C PHE A 22 -3.94 9.02 9.09
N ILE A 23 -4.31 9.44 7.87
CA ILE A 23 -3.36 9.67 6.78
C ILE A 23 -3.22 11.17 6.57
N PRO A 24 -2.08 11.80 6.90
CA PRO A 24 -1.88 13.21 6.64
C PRO A 24 -1.76 13.49 5.14
N VAL A 25 -2.14 14.69 4.70
CA VAL A 25 -2.01 15.14 3.29
C VAL A 25 -0.57 15.01 2.77
N ALA A 26 0.43 15.06 3.65
CA ALA A 26 1.82 14.79 3.30
C ALA A 26 2.01 13.41 2.61
N LYS A 27 1.29 12.37 3.04
CA LYS A 27 1.32 11.04 2.42
C LYS A 27 0.72 11.02 1.03
N TYR A 28 -0.30 11.84 0.78
CA TYR A 28 -0.85 12.01 -0.57
C TYR A 28 0.17 12.68 -1.50
N ARG A 29 0.92 13.67 -1.01
CA ARG A 29 2.04 14.27 -1.77
C ARG A 29 3.13 13.24 -2.08
N GLU A 30 3.55 12.44 -1.10
CA GLU A 30 4.55 11.37 -1.31
C GLU A 30 4.08 10.36 -2.36
N TYR A 31 2.78 9.99 -2.35
CA TYR A 31 2.18 9.14 -3.36
C TYR A 31 2.23 9.75 -4.77
N LEU A 32 1.87 11.04 -4.92
CA LEU A 32 1.92 11.72 -6.22
C LEU A 32 3.35 11.79 -6.77
N GLU A 33 4.35 12.01 -5.91
CA GLU A 33 5.76 12.01 -6.32
C GLU A 33 6.22 10.62 -6.78
N MET A 34 5.81 9.55 -6.08
CA MET A 34 6.09 8.17 -6.48
C MET A 34 5.46 7.86 -7.85
N VAL A 35 4.17 8.17 -8.05
CA VAL A 35 3.48 7.93 -9.33
C VAL A 35 4.16 8.68 -10.47
N ALA A 36 4.45 9.97 -10.29
CA ALA A 36 5.16 10.75 -11.30
C ALA A 36 6.53 10.15 -11.65
N ARG A 37 7.23 9.57 -10.66
CA ARG A 37 8.50 8.88 -10.87
C ARG A 37 8.34 7.59 -11.65
N HIS A 38 7.29 6.81 -11.38
CA HIS A 38 7.01 5.55 -12.08
C HIS A 38 6.63 5.77 -13.55
N GLU A 39 6.04 6.92 -13.86
CA GLU A 39 5.65 7.34 -15.21
C GLU A 39 6.78 8.05 -15.99
N ASP A 40 7.89 8.42 -15.33
CA ASP A 40 9.02 9.07 -15.98
C ASP A 40 9.81 8.07 -16.85
N GLU A 41 9.54 8.12 -18.15
CA GLU A 41 10.21 7.30 -19.17
C GLU A 41 11.75 7.46 -19.17
N LYS A 42 12.28 8.59 -18.69
CA LYS A 42 13.73 8.81 -18.64
C LYS A 42 14.41 8.02 -17.53
N LEU A 43 13.69 7.73 -16.45
CA LEU A 43 14.22 6.91 -15.35
C LEU A 43 14.21 5.43 -15.71
N ALA A 44 13.33 5.00 -16.62
CA ALA A 44 13.24 3.63 -17.10
C ALA A 44 13.24 2.59 -15.96
N LEU A 45 12.51 2.90 -14.88
CA LEU A 45 12.44 2.03 -13.70
C LEU A 45 11.84 0.68 -14.09
N SER A 46 12.47 -0.40 -13.64
CA SER A 46 11.93 -1.74 -13.82
C SER A 46 10.69 -1.94 -12.94
N GLU A 47 9.83 -2.90 -13.33
CA GLU A 47 8.64 -3.23 -12.54
C GLU A 47 8.97 -3.72 -11.13
N ALA A 48 10.13 -4.36 -10.94
CA ALA A 48 10.61 -4.74 -9.61
C ALA A 48 10.93 -3.51 -8.74
N VAL A 49 11.60 -2.50 -9.29
CA VAL A 49 11.90 -1.25 -8.57
C VAL A 49 10.62 -0.49 -8.24
N LYS A 50 9.67 -0.43 -9.18
CA LYS A 50 8.35 0.18 -8.91
C LYS A 50 7.62 -0.55 -7.77
N LEU A 51 7.68 -1.87 -7.74
CA LEU A 51 7.10 -2.66 -6.65
C LEU A 51 7.77 -2.36 -5.30
N ASP A 52 9.10 -2.29 -5.26
CA ASP A 52 9.84 -1.91 -4.04
C ASP A 52 9.37 -0.56 -3.50
N GLU A 53 9.22 0.43 -4.38
CA GLU A 53 8.77 1.78 -4.02
C GLU A 53 7.32 1.79 -3.52
N GLN A 54 6.43 1.02 -4.15
CA GLN A 54 5.04 0.86 -3.68
C GLN A 54 5.00 0.24 -2.28
N LEU A 55 5.79 -0.80 -2.04
CA LEU A 55 5.83 -1.49 -0.75
C LEU A 55 6.41 -0.60 0.35
N VAL A 56 7.49 0.14 0.07
CA VAL A 56 8.05 1.12 1.02
C VAL A 56 7.02 2.20 1.34
N PHE A 57 6.33 2.72 0.34
CA PHE A 57 5.29 3.72 0.54
C PHE A 57 4.14 3.16 1.39
N ILE A 58 3.61 1.98 1.06
CA ILE A 58 2.54 1.33 1.82
C ILE A 58 2.98 1.08 3.26
N ALA A 59 4.16 0.52 3.49
CA ALA A 59 4.71 0.29 4.82
C ALA A 59 4.76 1.58 5.64
N SER A 60 5.13 2.70 5.02
CA SER A 60 5.19 4.02 5.66
C SER A 60 3.83 4.55 6.14
N LEU A 61 2.73 3.96 5.70
CA LEU A 61 1.38 4.29 6.17
C LEU A 61 1.06 3.59 7.50
N PHE A 62 1.78 2.56 7.91
CA PHE A 62 1.44 1.76 9.08
C PHE A 62 2.60 1.78 10.10
N PRO A 63 2.35 2.23 11.35
CA PRO A 63 3.36 2.15 12.39
C PRO A 63 3.84 0.71 12.63
N GLY A 64 5.14 0.49 12.57
CA GLY A 64 5.77 -0.81 12.86
C GLY A 64 5.74 -1.82 11.71
N LEU A 65 5.19 -1.46 10.55
CA LEU A 65 5.30 -2.25 9.33
C LEU A 65 6.53 -1.84 8.53
N ASP A 66 7.25 -2.83 8.01
CA ASP A 66 8.31 -2.62 7.03
C ASP A 66 8.00 -3.36 5.72
N SER A 67 8.65 -2.94 4.63
CA SER A 67 8.44 -3.52 3.30
C SER A 67 8.98 -4.95 3.16
N GLU A 68 9.96 -5.34 3.98
CA GLU A 68 10.53 -6.70 3.96
C GLU A 68 9.51 -7.71 4.53
N LEU A 69 8.83 -7.35 5.60
CA LEU A 69 7.75 -8.10 6.21
C LEU A 69 6.59 -8.27 5.23
N MET A 70 6.28 -7.24 4.43
CA MET A 70 5.30 -7.36 3.34
C MET A 70 5.76 -8.37 2.27
N TYR A 71 7.03 -8.31 1.85
CA TYR A 71 7.58 -9.25 0.86
C TYR A 71 7.53 -10.71 1.30
N GLN A 72 7.83 -10.95 2.58
CA GLN A 72 7.92 -12.31 3.13
C GLN A 72 6.57 -12.82 3.65
N GLY A 73 5.69 -11.90 4.07
CA GLY A 73 4.49 -12.21 4.82
C GLY A 73 3.19 -12.21 3.99
N LEU A 74 3.23 -11.78 2.73
CA LEU A 74 2.08 -11.72 1.83
C LEU A 74 2.20 -12.73 0.69
N GLU A 75 1.08 -13.30 0.31
CA GLU A 75 0.93 -13.98 -0.98
C GLU A 75 0.71 -12.96 -2.11
N MET A 76 1.02 -13.34 -3.35
CA MET A 76 0.87 -12.45 -4.51
C MET A 76 -0.56 -11.90 -4.68
N ALA A 77 -1.59 -12.69 -4.36
CA ALA A 77 -2.98 -12.25 -4.39
C ALA A 77 -3.27 -11.19 -3.31
N GLU A 78 -2.82 -11.45 -2.07
CA GLU A 78 -2.98 -10.52 -0.94
C GLU A 78 -2.26 -9.19 -1.21
N LEU A 79 -1.07 -9.24 -1.82
CA LEU A 79 -0.30 -8.06 -2.20
C LEU A 79 -1.05 -7.16 -3.20
N ASN A 80 -1.57 -7.74 -4.29
CA ASN A 80 -2.29 -6.98 -5.30
C ASN A 80 -3.58 -6.35 -4.73
N GLU A 81 -4.29 -7.07 -3.86
CA GLU A 81 -5.47 -6.56 -3.17
C GLU A 81 -5.12 -5.36 -2.28
N ILE A 82 -4.05 -5.47 -1.48
CA ILE A 82 -3.58 -4.40 -0.60
C ILE A 82 -3.20 -3.15 -1.39
N ILE A 83 -2.41 -3.29 -2.46
CA ILE A 83 -1.99 -2.18 -3.32
C ILE A 83 -3.22 -1.46 -3.88
N GLY A 84 -4.17 -2.22 -4.45
CA GLY A 84 -5.40 -1.65 -5.02
C GLY A 84 -6.22 -0.88 -3.98
N LYS A 85 -6.51 -1.52 -2.84
CA LYS A 85 -7.31 -0.93 -1.76
C LYS A 85 -6.70 0.37 -1.22
N ILE A 86 -5.38 0.37 -0.97
CA ILE A 86 -4.70 1.56 -0.42
C ILE A 86 -4.72 2.71 -1.42
N PHE A 87 -4.44 2.45 -2.69
CA PHE A 87 -4.40 3.52 -3.68
C PHE A 87 -5.78 4.09 -3.98
N VAL A 88 -6.82 3.26 -4.07
CA VAL A 88 -8.23 3.72 -4.17
C VAL A 88 -8.57 4.63 -2.99
N ARG A 89 -8.19 4.23 -1.77
CA ARG A 89 -8.44 5.03 -0.57
C ARG A 89 -7.70 6.37 -0.58
N LEU A 90 -6.46 6.40 -1.08
CA LEU A 90 -5.64 7.62 -1.14
C LEU A 90 -6.13 8.63 -2.18
N ILE A 91 -6.60 8.17 -3.34
CA ILE A 91 -7.15 9.07 -4.37
C ILE A 91 -8.55 9.59 -4.01
N GLY A 92 -9.12 9.14 -2.89
CA GLY A 92 -10.45 9.56 -2.44
C GLY A 92 -11.57 9.06 -3.35
N ALA A 93 -11.28 8.08 -4.22
CA ALA A 93 -12.34 7.32 -4.86
C ALA A 93 -13.03 6.55 -3.74
N GLU A 94 -14.28 6.91 -3.44
CA GLU A 94 -15.11 6.04 -2.61
C GLU A 94 -15.08 4.64 -3.26
N ASP A 95 -14.85 3.60 -2.47
CA ASP A 95 -15.36 2.28 -2.81
C ASP A 95 -16.84 2.50 -3.08
N ASP A 96 -17.25 2.66 -4.34
CA ASP A 96 -18.65 2.73 -4.73
C ASP A 96 -19.27 1.46 -4.15
N PRO A 97 -20.14 1.53 -3.12
CA PRO A 97 -20.74 0.36 -2.54
C PRO A 97 -21.86 -0.07 -3.48
N LYS A 98 -21.53 -0.41 -4.73
CA LYS A 98 -22.42 -1.13 -5.62
C LYS A 98 -22.39 -2.60 -5.22
N GLY A 99 -23.18 -2.87 -4.18
CA GLY A 99 -23.48 -4.19 -3.66
C GLY A 99 -24.44 -4.11 -2.47
N SER A 100 -25.44 -3.24 -2.54
CA SER A 100 -26.60 -3.26 -1.64
C SER A 100 -27.84 -2.98 -2.45
N ASP A 101 -28.22 -3.95 -3.29
CA ASP A 101 -29.60 -4.34 -3.58
C ASP A 101 -29.63 -5.78 -4.09
#